data_AF-A0A8T6DMC9-F1
#
_entry.id   AF-A0A8T6DMC9-F1
#
_cell.length_a   1.000
_cell.length_b   1.000
_cell.length_c   1.000
_cell.angle_alpha   90.00
_cell.angle_beta   90.00
_cell.angle_gamma   90.00
#
_symmetry.space_group_name_H-M   'P 1'
#
loop_
_entity.id
_entity.type
_entity.pdbx_description
1 polymer ?
#
loop_
_entity_poly.entity_id
_entity_poly.type
_entity_poly.pdbx_seq_one_letter_code
_entity_poly.pdbx_strand_id
1 'polypeptide(L)'
;MTTLMIVRSFSECMLCAAAERVIEMNFGQVFRAIAAIVAYAVIDLVWHLLPFVTAMYESLRDASGLGNEWNFGKPMETWGGIEFVALLLFFILIGIANWRLAIEPAMRANSLSKAMINSFILGLGAYATYSVPSFVSIAMWPVPLVFIDIIIGGFLSLATSTIVTAIALKLRDRG
;
A
#
# COMPACT_ATOMS: atom_id res chain seq x y z
N MET A 1 -27.35 -17.94 -10.20
CA MET A 1 -26.41 -18.35 -11.29
C MET A 1 -25.92 -17.17 -12.14
N THR A 2 -26.66 -16.06 -12.21
CA THR A 2 -26.33 -14.86 -13.01
C THR A 2 -25.22 -13.98 -12.40
N THR A 3 -25.15 -13.85 -11.07
CA THR A 3 -24.15 -13.01 -10.38
C THR A 3 -22.71 -13.53 -10.55
N LEU A 4 -22.53 -14.85 -10.57
CA LEU A 4 -21.23 -15.51 -10.73
C LEU A 4 -20.65 -15.35 -12.15
N MET A 5 -21.54 -15.23 -13.16
CA MET A 5 -21.14 -15.01 -14.56
C MET A 5 -20.69 -13.57 -14.81
N ILE A 6 -21.34 -12.59 -14.17
CA ILE A 6 -20.97 -11.17 -14.25
C ILE A 6 -19.60 -10.92 -13.60
N VAL A 7 -19.36 -11.47 -12.41
CA VAL A 7 -18.06 -11.32 -11.71
C VAL A 7 -16.91 -11.91 -12.54
N ARG A 8 -17.14 -13.06 -13.16
CA ARG A 8 -16.11 -13.73 -13.98
C ARG A 8 -15.76 -12.93 -15.23
N SER A 9 -16.78 -12.45 -15.96
CA SER A 9 -16.59 -11.60 -17.14
C SER A 9 -15.93 -10.26 -16.82
N PHE A 10 -16.28 -9.65 -15.69
CA PHE A 10 -15.65 -8.40 -15.22
C PHE A 10 -14.18 -8.62 -14.81
N SER A 11 -13.90 -9.73 -14.12
CA SER A 11 -12.54 -10.08 -13.68
C SER A 11 -11.60 -10.37 -14.84
N GLU A 12 -12.05 -11.10 -15.87
CA GLU A 12 -11.23 -11.45 -17.04
C GLU A 12 -10.91 -10.21 -17.89
N CYS A 13 -11.87 -9.29 -18.04
CA CYS A 13 -11.66 -8.06 -18.82
C CYS A 13 -10.73 -7.06 -18.10
N MET A 14 -10.86 -6.91 -16.78
CA MET A 14 -9.98 -6.04 -15.99
C MET A 14 -8.56 -6.60 -15.86
N LEU A 15 -8.41 -7.92 -15.62
CA LEU A 15 -7.10 -8.56 -15.54
C LEU A 15 -6.36 -8.53 -16.89
N CYS A 16 -7.04 -8.79 -18.01
CA CYS A 16 -6.44 -8.64 -19.33
C CYS A 16 -6.03 -7.18 -19.60
N ALA A 17 -6.93 -6.21 -19.38
CA ALA A 17 -6.62 -4.80 -19.65
C ALA A 17 -5.53 -4.23 -18.72
N ALA A 18 -5.44 -4.72 -17.48
CA ALA A 18 -4.37 -4.35 -16.54
C ALA A 18 -3.04 -5.02 -16.92
N ALA A 19 -3.05 -6.31 -17.26
CA ALA A 19 -1.85 -7.07 -17.66
C ALA A 19 -1.25 -6.54 -18.96
N GLU A 20 -2.08 -6.24 -19.96
CA GLU A 20 -1.64 -5.71 -21.25
C GLU A 20 -0.97 -4.33 -21.09
N ARG A 21 -1.51 -3.47 -20.21
CA ARG A 21 -0.88 -2.17 -19.91
C ARG A 21 0.43 -2.30 -19.14
N VAL A 22 0.65 -3.35 -18.35
CA VAL A 22 1.93 -3.61 -17.65
C VAL A 22 3.06 -3.89 -18.63
N ILE A 23 2.76 -4.56 -19.75
CA ILE A 23 3.76 -5.02 -20.73
C ILE A 23 4.27 -3.88 -21.63
N GLU A 24 3.49 -2.82 -21.84
CA GLU A 24 3.85 -1.69 -22.74
C GLU A 24 4.63 -0.54 -22.06
N MET A 25 5.24 -0.77 -20.89
CA MET A 25 5.98 0.31 -20.21
C MET A 25 7.25 0.69 -20.97
N ASN A 26 7.36 1.97 -21.33
CA ASN A 26 8.64 2.49 -21.81
C ASN A 26 9.66 2.58 -20.66
N PHE A 27 10.96 2.64 -21.00
CA PHE A 27 12.05 2.66 -20.02
C PHE A 27 11.88 3.78 -18.96
N GLY A 28 11.36 4.94 -19.36
CA GLY A 28 11.08 6.05 -18.45
C GLY A 28 9.95 5.76 -17.45
N GLN A 29 8.91 5.04 -17.86
CA GLN A 29 7.83 4.59 -16.98
C GLN A 29 8.34 3.52 -16.01
N VAL A 30 9.20 2.59 -16.46
CA VAL A 30 9.79 1.57 -15.59
C VAL A 30 10.62 2.22 -14.48
N PHE A 31 11.49 3.17 -14.84
CA PHE A 31 12.30 3.89 -13.87
C PHE A 31 11.44 4.61 -12.81
N ARG A 32 10.36 5.28 -13.24
CA ARG A 32 9.45 5.99 -12.32
C ARG A 32 8.62 5.04 -11.45
N ALA A 33 8.23 3.87 -11.97
CA ALA A 33 7.57 2.84 -11.17
C ALA A 33 8.51 2.25 -10.11
N ILE A 34 9.77 1.99 -10.46
CA ILE A 34 10.80 1.58 -9.49
C ILE A 34 10.99 2.66 -8.43
N ALA A 35 11.05 3.93 -8.82
CA ALA A 35 11.13 5.03 -7.86
C ALA A 35 9.93 5.08 -6.91
N ALA A 36 8.71 4.77 -7.39
CA ALA A 36 7.53 4.67 -6.54
C ALA A 36 7.63 3.51 -5.53
N ILE A 37 8.10 2.34 -5.96
CA ILE A 37 8.32 1.17 -5.09
C ILE A 37 9.35 1.50 -3.99
N VAL A 38 10.50 2.06 -4.39
CA VAL A 38 11.56 2.42 -3.45
C VAL A 38 11.10 3.50 -2.49
N ALA A 39 10.41 4.53 -2.98
CA ALA A 39 9.87 5.60 -2.13
C ALA A 39 8.87 5.04 -1.11
N TYR A 40 7.96 4.15 -1.52
CA TYR A 40 7.03 3.51 -0.61
C TYR A 40 7.78 2.73 0.48
N ALA A 41 8.71 1.85 0.08
CA ALA A 41 9.46 1.03 1.02
C ALA A 41 10.25 1.88 2.02
N VAL A 42 10.88 2.96 1.57
CA VAL A 42 11.60 3.89 2.46
C VAL A 42 10.64 4.57 3.44
N ILE A 43 9.49 5.06 2.97
CA ILE A 43 8.51 5.74 3.83
C ILE A 43 7.93 4.77 4.86
N ASP A 44 7.61 3.55 4.45
CA ASP A 44 7.10 2.48 5.31
C ASP A 44 8.12 2.05 6.38
N LEU A 45 9.38 1.87 5.98
CA LEU A 45 10.46 1.58 6.91
C LEU A 45 10.68 2.73 7.91
N VAL A 46 10.67 3.98 7.43
CA VAL A 46 10.78 5.16 8.30
C VAL A 46 9.62 5.20 9.29
N TRP A 47 8.39 4.93 8.84
CA TRP A 47 7.22 4.85 9.72
C TRP A 47 7.45 3.87 10.87
N HIS A 48 7.94 2.67 10.59
CA HIS A 48 8.23 1.66 11.62
C HIS A 48 9.37 2.04 12.58
N LEU A 49 10.25 2.97 12.19
CA LEU A 49 11.35 3.46 13.03
C LEU A 49 10.96 4.67 13.90
N LEU A 50 9.77 5.24 13.72
CA LEU A 50 9.35 6.41 14.51
C LEU A 50 8.97 6.02 15.95
N PRO A 51 9.49 6.70 16.99
CA PRO A 51 9.14 6.43 18.39
C PRO A 51 7.66 6.58 18.71
N PHE A 52 6.97 7.45 17.96
CA PHE A 52 5.52 7.60 18.07
C PHE A 52 4.79 6.31 17.68
N VAL A 53 5.28 5.58 16.68
CA VAL A 53 4.64 4.36 16.19
C VAL A 53 4.77 3.24 17.22
N THR A 54 5.95 3.09 17.83
CA THR A 54 6.14 2.13 18.93
C THR A 54 5.25 2.48 20.12
N ALA A 55 5.20 3.76 20.53
CA ALA A 55 4.34 4.21 21.62
C ALA A 55 2.84 4.01 21.32
N MET A 56 2.42 4.20 20.07
CA MET A 56 1.05 3.94 19.62
C MET A 56 0.72 2.44 19.72
N TYR A 57 1.59 1.56 19.24
CA TYR A 57 1.37 0.11 19.35
C TYR A 57 1.38 -0.38 20.80
N GLU A 58 2.24 0.16 21.66
CA GLU A 58 2.23 -0.12 23.11
C GLU A 58 0.92 0.32 23.75
N SER A 59 0.43 1.53 23.42
CA SER A 59 -0.85 2.03 23.92
C SER A 59 -2.03 1.15 23.47
N LEU A 60 -1.99 0.64 22.22
CA LEU A 60 -2.99 -0.28 21.69
C LEU A 60 -2.93 -1.65 22.36
N ARG A 61 -1.73 -2.15 22.65
CA ARG A 61 -1.52 -3.38 23.42
C ARG A 61 -2.17 -3.26 24.79
N ASP A 62 -1.89 -2.18 25.50
CA ASP A 62 -2.38 -1.96 26.85
C ASP A 62 -3.91 -1.78 26.85
N ALA A 63 -4.46 -1.07 25.86
CA ALA A 63 -5.90 -0.88 25.68
C ALA A 63 -6.64 -2.16 25.24
N SER A 64 -5.95 -3.13 24.63
CA SER A 64 -6.56 -4.38 24.16
C SER A 64 -6.93 -5.34 25.30
N GLY A 65 -6.35 -5.14 26.49
CA GLY A 65 -6.51 -6.06 27.63
C GLY A 65 -5.77 -7.40 27.48
N LEU A 66 -5.01 -7.58 26.39
CA LEU A 66 -4.26 -8.82 26.10
C LEU A 66 -2.87 -8.86 26.74
N GLY A 67 -2.36 -7.72 27.23
CA GLY A 67 -1.05 -7.64 27.89
C GLY A 67 0.07 -8.27 27.06
N ASN A 68 0.77 -9.24 27.64
CA ASN A 68 1.87 -9.96 26.99
C ASN A 68 1.41 -11.11 26.07
N GLU A 69 0.13 -11.45 26.03
CA GLU A 69 -0.41 -12.46 25.11
C GLU A 69 -0.60 -11.89 23.69
N TRP A 70 -0.49 -10.58 23.55
CA TRP A 70 -0.54 -9.90 22.27
C TRP A 70 0.79 -10.01 21.51
N ASN A 71 0.95 -11.09 20.75
CA ASN A 71 2.11 -11.32 19.88
C ASN A 71 1.73 -11.07 18.41
N PHE A 72 2.09 -9.88 17.90
CA PHE A 72 1.91 -9.52 16.50
C PHE A 72 3.03 -10.08 15.63
N GLY A 73 2.70 -11.06 14.79
CA GLY A 73 3.63 -11.63 13.83
C GLY A 73 4.81 -12.37 14.48
N LYS A 74 5.78 -12.73 13.66
CA LYS A 74 7.02 -13.38 14.08
C LYS A 74 8.10 -12.31 14.23
N PRO A 75 9.00 -12.38 15.24
CA PRO A 75 10.14 -11.47 15.30
C PRO A 75 11.04 -11.69 14.09
N MET A 76 11.66 -10.61 13.58
CA MET A 76 12.40 -10.65 12.32
C MET A 76 13.60 -11.62 12.36
N GLU A 77 14.18 -11.88 13.54
CA GLU A 77 15.21 -12.92 13.72
C GLU A 77 14.76 -14.35 13.40
N THR A 78 13.44 -14.60 13.39
CA THR A 78 12.85 -15.92 13.08
C THR A 78 12.34 -16.02 11.65
N TRP A 79 12.50 -14.97 10.85
CA TRP A 79 12.04 -14.96 9.47
C TRP A 79 12.94 -15.83 8.58
N GLY A 80 12.31 -16.67 7.76
CA GLY A 80 12.97 -17.40 6.70
C GLY A 80 12.82 -16.71 5.35
N GLY A 81 13.24 -17.38 4.28
CA GLY A 81 13.15 -16.84 2.92
C GLY A 81 11.72 -16.52 2.47
N ILE A 82 10.72 -17.26 2.94
CA ILE A 82 9.31 -17.06 2.54
C ILE A 82 8.77 -15.74 3.07
N GLU A 83 9.03 -15.40 4.32
CA GLU A 83 8.61 -14.12 4.92
C GLU A 83 9.24 -12.92 4.18
N PHE A 84 10.52 -13.00 3.82
CA PHE A 84 11.17 -11.97 3.01
C PHE A 84 10.57 -11.86 1.60
N VAL A 85 10.27 -12.98 0.95
CA VAL A 85 9.61 -12.98 -0.36
C VAL A 85 8.23 -12.33 -0.27
N ALA A 86 7.45 -12.63 0.78
CA ALA A 86 6.15 -12.00 1.00
C ALA A 86 6.28 -10.47 1.18
N LEU A 87 7.27 -10.01 1.95
CA LEU A 87 7.53 -8.58 2.13
C LEU A 87 7.92 -7.88 0.82
N LEU A 88 8.79 -8.51 0.02
CA LEU A 88 9.18 -7.97 -1.29
C LEU A 88 8.00 -7.89 -2.26
N LEU A 89 7.17 -8.94 -2.30
CA LEU A 89 5.96 -8.96 -3.10
C LEU A 89 5.00 -7.86 -2.69
N PHE A 90 4.82 -7.62 -1.39
CA PHE A 90 4.02 -6.51 -0.88
C PHE A 90 4.52 -5.16 -1.44
N PHE A 91 5.81 -4.84 -1.29
CA PHE A 91 6.36 -3.57 -1.77
C PHE A 91 6.25 -3.39 -3.28
N ILE A 92 6.48 -4.46 -4.05
CA ILE A 92 6.34 -4.42 -5.52
C ILE A 92 4.88 -4.15 -5.89
N LEU A 93 3.93 -4.89 -5.31
CA LEU A 93 2.52 -4.77 -5.65
C LEU A 93 1.95 -3.40 -5.26
N ILE A 94 2.22 -2.91 -4.05
CA ILE A 94 1.71 -1.61 -3.60
C ILE A 94 2.36 -0.45 -4.36
N GLY A 95 3.64 -0.56 -4.71
CA GLY A 95 4.34 0.44 -5.52
C GLY A 95 3.84 0.49 -6.96
N ILE A 96 3.59 -0.67 -7.59
CA ILE A 96 2.96 -0.75 -8.92
C ILE A 96 1.53 -0.18 -8.87
N ALA A 97 0.75 -0.52 -7.85
CA ALA A 97 -0.62 -0.02 -7.69
C ALA A 97 -0.62 1.52 -7.54
N ASN A 98 0.23 2.07 -6.68
CA ASN A 98 0.42 3.52 -6.55
C ASN A 98 0.83 4.16 -7.88
N TRP A 99 1.78 3.56 -8.59
CA TRP A 99 2.22 4.05 -9.89
C TRP A 99 1.06 4.12 -10.90
N ARG A 100 0.32 3.03 -11.07
CA ARG A 100 -0.71 2.92 -12.11
C ARG A 100 -2.00 3.66 -11.79
N LEU A 101 -2.42 3.64 -10.54
CA LEU A 101 -3.74 4.13 -10.14
C LEU A 101 -3.70 5.59 -9.66
N ALA A 102 -2.54 6.07 -9.18
CA ALA A 102 -2.39 7.41 -8.67
C ALA A 102 -1.37 8.26 -9.44
N ILE A 103 -0.11 7.82 -9.52
CA ILE A 103 0.99 8.66 -10.02
C ILE A 103 0.88 8.89 -11.53
N GLU A 104 0.78 7.84 -12.34
CA GLU A 104 0.70 7.94 -13.79
C GLU A 104 -0.50 8.79 -14.27
N PRO A 105 -1.74 8.57 -13.77
CA PRO A 105 -2.88 9.42 -14.09
C PRO A 105 -2.68 10.88 -13.68
N ALA A 106 -2.07 11.12 -12.51
CA ALA A 106 -1.78 12.46 -12.01
C ALA A 106 -0.73 13.20 -12.86
N MET A 107 0.30 12.50 -13.30
CA MET A 107 1.34 13.05 -14.18
C MET A 107 0.75 13.45 -15.54
N ARG A 108 -0.09 12.60 -16.13
CA ARG A 108 -0.78 12.89 -17.40
C ARG A 108 -1.71 14.10 -17.28
N ALA A 109 -2.36 14.26 -16.13
CA ALA A 109 -3.24 15.38 -15.83
C ALA A 109 -2.52 16.61 -15.25
N ASN A 110 -1.20 16.57 -15.10
CA ASN A 110 -0.39 17.59 -14.43
C ASN A 110 -0.97 18.07 -13.08
N SER A 111 -1.43 17.13 -12.24
CA SER A 111 -2.17 17.46 -11.02
C SER A 111 -1.70 16.65 -9.83
N LEU A 112 -1.03 17.31 -8.88
CA LEU A 112 -0.60 16.68 -7.63
C LEU A 112 -1.80 16.24 -6.77
N SER A 113 -2.89 17.02 -6.79
CA SER A 113 -4.11 16.69 -6.05
C SER A 113 -4.72 15.36 -6.51
N LYS A 114 -4.68 15.06 -7.83
CA LYS A 114 -5.10 13.75 -8.34
C LYS A 114 -4.25 12.61 -7.79
N ALA A 115 -2.93 12.80 -7.64
CA ALA A 115 -2.07 11.78 -7.04
C ALA A 115 -2.48 11.53 -5.59
N MET A 116 -2.66 12.60 -4.81
CA MET A 116 -3.02 12.54 -3.40
C MET A 116 -4.35 11.83 -3.17
N ILE A 117 -5.42 12.23 -3.87
CA ILE A 117 -6.77 11.67 -3.67
C ILE A 117 -6.79 10.20 -4.10
N ASN A 118 -6.25 9.88 -5.27
CA ASN A 118 -6.28 8.52 -5.78
C ASN A 118 -5.46 7.57 -4.92
N SER A 119 -4.26 7.95 -4.48
CA SER A 119 -3.44 7.08 -3.65
C SER A 119 -3.96 6.98 -2.21
N PHE A 120 -4.59 8.03 -1.68
CA PHE A 120 -5.24 7.95 -0.38
C PHE A 120 -6.37 6.92 -0.38
N ILE A 121 -7.27 6.99 -1.37
CA ILE A 121 -8.37 6.03 -1.52
C ILE A 121 -7.82 4.62 -1.76
N LEU A 122 -6.79 4.48 -2.59
CA LEU A 122 -6.11 3.20 -2.82
C LEU A 122 -5.56 2.61 -1.51
N GLY A 123 -4.86 3.42 -0.71
CA GLY A 123 -4.28 2.98 0.56
C GLY A 123 -5.34 2.58 1.59
N LEU A 124 -6.40 3.37 1.72
CA LEU A 124 -7.56 3.03 2.57
C LEU A 124 -8.14 1.68 2.17
N GLY A 125 -8.36 1.44 0.87
CA GLY A 125 -8.92 0.18 0.36
C GLY A 125 -7.98 -1.01 0.56
N ALA A 126 -6.68 -0.83 0.29
CA ALA A 126 -5.67 -1.88 0.44
C ALA A 126 -5.57 -2.34 1.91
N TYR A 127 -5.45 -1.39 2.84
CA TYR A 127 -5.36 -1.72 4.26
C TYR A 127 -6.70 -2.19 4.85
N ALA A 128 -7.84 -1.71 4.35
CA ALA A 128 -9.13 -2.27 4.75
C ALA A 128 -9.26 -3.75 4.35
N THR A 129 -8.75 -4.10 3.15
CA THR A 129 -8.74 -5.49 2.66
C THR A 129 -7.83 -6.40 3.48
N TYR A 130 -6.83 -5.86 4.17
CA TYR A 130 -5.97 -6.59 5.09
C TYR A 130 -6.56 -6.65 6.51
N SER A 131 -6.88 -5.50 7.10
CA SER A 131 -7.22 -5.39 8.52
C SER A 131 -8.62 -5.90 8.85
N VAL A 132 -9.61 -5.72 7.96
CA VAL A 132 -10.99 -6.17 8.24
C VAL A 132 -11.11 -7.69 8.23
N PRO A 133 -10.60 -8.44 7.23
CA PRO A 133 -10.63 -9.90 7.28
C PRO A 133 -9.77 -10.47 8.41
N SER A 134 -8.64 -9.83 8.74
CA SER A 134 -7.80 -10.20 9.89
C SER A 134 -8.58 -10.08 11.19
N PHE A 135 -9.31 -8.98 11.37
CA PHE A 135 -10.18 -8.78 12.53
C PHE A 135 -11.25 -9.85 12.67
N VAL A 136 -11.87 -10.26 11.57
CA VAL A 136 -12.91 -11.31 11.59
C VAL A 136 -12.32 -12.70 11.84
N SER A 137 -11.08 -12.95 11.41
CA SER A 137 -10.47 -14.29 11.42
C SER A 137 -9.67 -14.57 12.69
N ILE A 138 -9.14 -13.54 13.35
CA ILE A 138 -8.25 -13.68 14.52
C ILE A 138 -9.01 -13.29 15.78
N ALA A 139 -9.20 -14.26 16.68
CA ALA A 139 -10.04 -14.13 17.88
C ALA A 139 -9.68 -12.96 18.81
N MET A 140 -8.42 -12.50 18.78
CA MET A 140 -7.91 -11.45 19.66
C MET A 140 -7.35 -10.25 18.86
N TRP A 141 -7.97 -9.91 17.73
CA TRP A 141 -7.57 -8.74 16.97
C TRP A 141 -8.17 -7.44 17.54
N PRO A 142 -7.35 -6.43 17.90
CA PRO A 142 -7.87 -5.19 18.49
C PRO A 142 -8.69 -4.38 17.49
N VAL A 143 -9.93 -4.02 17.86
CA VAL A 143 -10.80 -3.16 17.04
C VAL A 143 -10.14 -1.81 16.71
N PRO A 144 -9.51 -1.07 17.65
CA PRO A 144 -8.91 0.22 17.33
C PRO A 144 -7.79 0.12 16.29
N LEU A 145 -7.08 -1.02 16.25
CA LEU A 145 -6.01 -1.25 15.29
C LEU A 145 -6.53 -1.29 13.85
N VAL A 146 -7.73 -1.84 13.62
CA VAL A 146 -8.34 -1.89 12.28
C VAL A 146 -8.47 -0.49 11.68
N PHE A 147 -8.99 0.46 12.45
CA PHE A 147 -9.17 1.84 11.98
C PHE A 147 -7.83 2.55 11.77
N ILE A 148 -6.89 2.33 12.70
CA ILE A 148 -5.56 2.92 12.65
C ILE A 148 -4.79 2.44 11.43
N ASP A 149 -4.75 1.13 11.17
CA ASP A 149 -4.11 0.53 10.00
C ASP A 149 -4.67 1.09 8.70
N ILE A 150 -6.00 1.19 8.57
CA ILE A 150 -6.66 1.74 7.39
C ILE A 150 -6.20 3.17 7.14
N ILE A 151 -6.26 4.03 8.17
CA ILE A 151 -5.90 5.44 8.06
C ILE A 151 -4.40 5.59 7.71
N ILE A 152 -3.53 4.84 8.39
CA ILE A 152 -2.08 4.84 8.13
C ILE A 152 -1.81 4.41 6.69
N GLY A 153 -2.42 3.33 6.22
CA GLY A 153 -2.26 2.85 4.84
C GLY A 153 -2.62 3.90 3.79
N GLY A 154 -3.71 4.64 4.04
CA GLY A 154 -4.09 5.81 3.26
C GLY A 154 -3.00 6.89 3.25
N PHE A 155 -2.50 7.29 4.43
CA PHE A 155 -1.48 8.33 4.55
C PHE A 155 -0.11 7.94 4.00
N LEU A 156 0.33 6.69 4.15
CA LEU A 156 1.58 6.19 3.56
C LEU A 156 1.52 6.24 2.03
N SER A 157 0.40 5.79 1.45
CA SER A 157 0.18 5.83 -0.01
C SER A 157 0.05 7.26 -0.52
N LEU A 158 -0.61 8.14 0.23
CA LEU A 158 -0.67 9.59 -0.04
C LEU A 158 0.72 10.20 -0.05
N ALA A 159 1.51 10.01 1.01
CA ALA A 159 2.85 10.58 1.14
C ALA A 159 3.76 10.11 0.00
N THR A 160 3.75 8.81 -0.28
CA THR A 160 4.53 8.20 -1.37
C THR A 160 4.21 8.84 -2.71
N SER A 161 2.94 8.83 -3.11
CA SER A 161 2.54 9.31 -4.43
C SER A 161 2.70 10.82 -4.56
N THR A 162 2.54 11.57 -3.46
CA THR A 162 2.79 13.02 -3.44
C THR A 162 4.26 13.32 -3.73
N ILE A 163 5.18 12.68 -3.00
CA ILE A 163 6.63 12.90 -3.17
C ILE A 163 7.07 12.50 -4.57
N VAL A 164 6.70 11.30 -5.03
CA VAL A 164 7.12 10.80 -6.34
C VAL A 164 6.54 11.65 -7.47
N THR A 165 5.27 12.02 -7.40
CA THR A 165 4.64 12.86 -8.43
C THR A 165 5.25 14.27 -8.44
N ALA A 166 5.49 14.88 -7.27
CA ALA A 166 6.08 16.20 -7.19
C ALA A 166 7.48 16.25 -7.81
N ILE A 167 8.32 15.24 -7.52
CA ILE A 167 9.65 15.10 -8.13
C ILE A 167 9.51 14.88 -9.63
N ALA A 168 8.64 13.98 -10.06
CA ALA A 168 8.49 13.61 -11.46
C ALA A 168 7.97 14.78 -12.32
N LEU A 169 7.05 15.60 -11.80
CA LEU A 169 6.59 16.82 -12.46
C LEU A 169 7.71 17.86 -12.55
N LYS A 170 8.45 18.07 -11.45
CA LYS A 170 9.58 19.03 -11.43
C LYS A 170 10.72 18.65 -12.38
N LEU A 171 10.97 17.36 -12.58
CA LEU A 171 11.95 16.89 -13.56
C LEU A 171 11.49 17.07 -15.01
N ARG A 172 10.18 16.94 -15.27
CA ARG A 172 9.62 17.16 -16.61
C ARG A 172 9.76 18.62 -17.04
N ASP A 173 9.51 19.56 -16.13
CA ASP A 173 9.51 20.99 -16.45
C ASP A 173 10.94 21.57 -16.66
N ARG A 174 12.00 20.76 -16.44
CA ARG A 174 13.41 21.14 -16.63
C ARG A 174 14.03 20.64 -17.94
N GLY A 175 13.33 19.80 -18.71
CA GLY A 175 13.78 19.27 -20.00
C GLY A 175 12.98 19.88 -21.14
#